data_AF-A0A955XXN6-F1
#
_entry.id   AF-A0A955XXN6-F1
#
_cell.length_a   1.000
_cell.length_b   1.000
_cell.length_c   1.000
_cell.angle_alpha   90.00
_cell.angle_beta   90.00
_cell.angle_gamma   90.00
#
_symmetry.space_group_name_H-M   'P 1'
#
loop_
_entity.id
_entity.type
_entity.pdbx_description
1 polymer ?
#
loop_
_entity_poly.entity_id
_entity_poly.type
_entity_poly.pdbx_seq_one_letter_code
_entity_poly.pdbx_strand_id
1 'polypeptide(L)'
;MLSSSTGVRLVTFAFALALFGASAQAEDVFDTHIDNIHSTTLSNGLEVVVIEDHALPIITIEIAVRAGAFVESAEYNGLSHLYEHMFFKGNAAIADQREYLQRQRELGMLFNGTTSTERVNYFFTLGSARLCEGLSFMSNAIRTPLFDPEELVREREVVLGEFDRNEAEHYYHLRHAVEQALWFEYPSYKDSLGDRETISNATVEQMEWFDDTYYIPNNAALFIAGDVTPEDGFALAEELFGMWEPGPDPFVANPPPAHPPLPESVGRIVERDVPAAVVTVAFHGPSVTDDVEATFAADVFSFILSQDAHRFQLNLVDSRLSFGAEISYFTQAHTGPIFINAVTVPG
;
A
#
# COMPACT_ATOMS: atom_id res chain seq x y z
N MET A 1 -63.38 -40.45 41.72
CA MET A 1 -63.64 -39.02 41.49
C MET A 1 -62.62 -38.53 40.48
N LEU A 2 -63.09 -37.91 39.39
CA LEU A 2 -62.42 -37.02 38.41
C LEU A 2 -60.87 -37.06 38.43
N SER A 3 -60.14 -37.40 37.37
CA SER A 3 -60.18 -36.79 36.04
C SER A 3 -59.18 -37.52 35.14
N SER A 4 -59.49 -37.53 33.83
CA SER A 4 -58.64 -37.92 32.71
C SER A 4 -57.26 -37.25 32.68
N SER A 5 -56.23 -37.97 32.24
CA SER A 5 -55.21 -37.38 31.37
C SER A 5 -54.75 -38.39 30.30
N THR A 6 -54.87 -37.87 29.09
CA THR A 6 -54.64 -38.45 27.78
C THR A 6 -53.14 -38.63 27.55
N GLY A 7 -52.77 -39.71 26.86
CA GLY A 7 -51.39 -40.00 26.50
C GLY A 7 -50.76 -38.94 25.60
N VAL A 8 -49.45 -38.77 25.74
CA VAL A 8 -48.57 -38.20 24.72
C VAL A 8 -47.47 -39.22 24.47
N ARG A 9 -47.39 -39.66 23.21
CA ARG A 9 -46.42 -40.61 22.68
C ARG A 9 -45.04 -39.95 22.67
N LEU A 10 -44.04 -40.69 23.15
CA LEU A 10 -42.63 -40.40 22.95
C LEU A 10 -42.35 -40.37 21.43
N VAL A 11 -42.09 -39.18 20.88
CA VAL A 11 -41.54 -39.04 19.53
C VAL A 11 -40.04 -38.81 19.70
N THR A 12 -39.27 -39.88 19.61
CA THR A 12 -37.81 -39.83 19.48
C THR A 12 -37.51 -39.43 18.04
N PHE A 13 -37.24 -38.15 17.80
CA PHE A 13 -36.68 -37.70 16.52
C PHE A 13 -35.20 -38.07 16.49
N ALA A 14 -34.89 -39.20 15.84
CA ALA A 14 -33.54 -39.48 15.36
C ALA A 14 -33.29 -38.59 14.15
N PHE A 15 -32.56 -37.49 14.34
CA PHE A 15 -31.99 -36.76 13.21
C PHE A 15 -30.78 -37.56 12.71
N ALA A 16 -30.99 -38.30 11.62
CA ALA A 16 -29.90 -38.89 10.85
C ALA A 16 -29.08 -37.73 10.27
N LEU A 17 -27.87 -37.53 10.80
CA LEU A 17 -26.87 -36.65 10.20
C LEU A 17 -26.43 -37.31 8.88
N ALA A 18 -27.07 -36.92 7.78
CA ALA A 18 -26.59 -37.27 6.45
C ALA A 18 -25.29 -36.49 6.23
N LEU A 19 -24.16 -37.17 6.43
CA LEU A 19 -22.85 -36.79 5.92
C LEU A 19 -22.91 -36.79 4.39
N PHE A 20 -23.38 -35.69 3.81
CA PHE A 20 -23.03 -35.35 2.43
C PHE A 20 -21.71 -34.59 2.47
N GLY A 21 -20.64 -35.32 2.12
CA GLY A 21 -19.41 -34.69 1.69
C GLY A 21 -19.68 -33.91 0.42
N ALA A 22 -19.63 -32.58 0.53
CA ALA A 22 -19.45 -31.69 -0.60
C ALA A 22 -17.97 -31.32 -0.63
N SER A 23 -17.16 -32.19 -1.22
CA SER A 23 -15.86 -31.83 -1.77
C SER A 23 -16.08 -31.22 -3.16
N ALA A 24 -15.47 -30.06 -3.39
CA ALA A 24 -15.49 -29.26 -4.64
C ALA A 24 -16.88 -28.68 -4.97
N GLN A 25 -17.02 -27.39 -5.26
CA GLN A 25 -16.16 -26.52 -6.05
C GLN A 25 -16.09 -25.14 -5.39
N ALA A 26 -14.88 -24.63 -5.17
CA ALA A 26 -14.69 -23.19 -5.20
C ALA A 26 -14.85 -22.80 -6.68
N GLU A 27 -16.08 -22.53 -7.11
CA GLU A 27 -16.30 -21.79 -8.35
C GLU A 27 -15.88 -20.36 -8.08
N ASP A 28 -15.05 -19.81 -8.96
CA ASP A 28 -14.65 -18.40 -9.00
C ASP A 28 -15.89 -17.49 -8.93
N VAL A 29 -16.18 -16.93 -7.75
CA VAL A 29 -17.32 -16.01 -7.55
C VAL A 29 -17.02 -14.58 -8.05
N PHE A 30 -15.84 -14.33 -8.64
CA PHE A 30 -15.52 -13.04 -9.24
C PHE A 30 -14.78 -13.20 -10.57
N ASP A 31 -15.46 -13.71 -11.60
CA ASP A 31 -15.10 -13.37 -12.99
C ASP A 31 -15.52 -11.91 -13.24
N THR A 32 -14.79 -10.98 -12.63
CA THR A 32 -14.94 -9.53 -12.85
C THR A 32 -14.15 -9.14 -14.10
N HIS A 33 -14.46 -9.76 -15.23
CA HIS A 33 -13.91 -9.31 -16.49
C HIS A 33 -14.38 -7.86 -16.74
N ILE A 34 -13.43 -6.94 -16.71
CA ILE A 34 -13.63 -5.57 -17.13
C ILE A 34 -13.09 -5.50 -18.55
N ASP A 35 -13.99 -5.29 -19.52
CA ASP A 35 -13.71 -5.47 -20.96
C ASP A 35 -12.47 -4.73 -21.47
N ASN A 36 -12.09 -3.62 -20.84
CA ASN A 36 -10.95 -2.79 -21.24
C ASN A 36 -9.70 -2.97 -20.38
N ILE A 37 -9.65 -3.98 -19.50
CA ILE A 37 -8.47 -4.33 -18.71
C ILE A 37 -7.92 -5.67 -19.21
N HIS A 38 -6.67 -5.65 -19.66
CA HIS A 38 -5.98 -6.80 -20.23
C HIS A 38 -4.69 -7.03 -19.47
N SER A 39 -4.42 -8.26 -19.06
CA SER A 39 -3.21 -8.59 -18.31
C SER A 39 -2.45 -9.76 -18.94
N THR A 40 -1.13 -9.71 -18.87
CA THR A 40 -0.24 -10.83 -19.17
C THR A 40 0.93 -10.84 -18.20
N THR A 41 1.66 -11.95 -18.13
CA THR A 41 2.93 -12.04 -17.42
C THR A 41 4.02 -12.34 -18.44
N LEU A 42 5.05 -11.50 -18.49
CA LEU A 42 6.19 -11.71 -19.37
C LEU A 42 7.00 -12.94 -18.93
N SER A 43 7.87 -13.43 -19.81
CA SER A 43 8.69 -14.63 -19.52
C SER A 43 9.64 -14.48 -18.33
N ASN A 44 9.99 -13.24 -17.96
CA ASN A 44 10.79 -12.90 -16.78
C ASN A 44 9.97 -12.66 -15.51
N GLY A 45 8.65 -12.88 -15.55
CA GLY A 45 7.76 -12.76 -14.39
C GLY A 45 7.18 -11.36 -14.16
N LEU A 46 7.51 -10.36 -14.97
CA LEU A 46 6.88 -9.04 -14.89
C LEU A 46 5.39 -9.14 -15.25
N GLU A 47 4.53 -8.76 -14.33
CA GLU A 47 3.10 -8.59 -14.60
C GLU A 47 2.90 -7.30 -15.41
N VAL A 48 2.15 -7.38 -16.50
CA VAL A 48 1.83 -6.24 -17.36
C VAL A 48 0.32 -6.13 -17.50
N VAL A 49 -0.21 -4.97 -17.15
CA VAL A 49 -1.63 -4.64 -17.24
C VAL A 49 -1.81 -3.46 -18.19
N VAL A 50 -2.60 -3.66 -19.24
CA VAL A 50 -3.02 -2.61 -20.17
C VAL A 50 -4.48 -2.26 -19.90
N ILE A 51 -4.75 -0.98 -19.68
CA ILE A 51 -6.10 -0.42 -19.53
C ILE A 51 -6.39 0.46 -20.75
N GLU A 52 -7.15 -0.08 -21.70
CA GLU A 52 -7.47 0.60 -22.96
C GLU A 52 -8.53 1.69 -22.72
N ASP A 53 -8.20 2.94 -23.06
CA ASP A 53 -9.12 4.07 -23.07
C ASP A 53 -8.73 5.12 -24.14
N HIS A 54 -9.43 5.10 -25.26
CA HIS A 54 -9.22 6.01 -26.39
C HIS A 54 -9.92 7.38 -26.26
N ALA A 55 -10.45 7.73 -25.08
CA ALA A 55 -11.19 8.99 -24.89
C ALA A 55 -10.30 10.25 -25.05
N LEU A 56 -9.02 10.15 -24.69
CA LEU A 56 -8.05 11.24 -24.74
C LEU A 56 -6.71 10.71 -25.28
N PRO A 57 -5.97 11.50 -26.09
CA PRO A 57 -4.68 11.07 -26.67
C PRO A 57 -3.53 11.17 -25.66
N ILE A 58 -3.72 10.57 -24.48
CA ILE A 58 -2.78 10.52 -23.37
C ILE A 58 -2.65 9.08 -22.88
N ILE A 59 -1.50 8.78 -22.30
CA ILE A 59 -1.22 7.51 -21.62
C ILE A 59 -0.56 7.79 -20.29
N THR A 60 -0.85 6.95 -19.30
CA THR A 60 -0.14 6.85 -18.03
C THR A 60 0.57 5.51 -17.98
N ILE A 61 1.86 5.55 -17.72
CA ILE A 61 2.70 4.37 -17.46
C ILE A 61 3.03 4.41 -15.98
N GLU A 62 2.69 3.34 -15.27
CA GLU A 62 3.00 3.18 -13.86
C GLU A 62 3.74 1.87 -13.65
N ILE A 63 4.76 1.86 -12.79
CA ILE A 63 5.34 0.63 -12.27
C ILE A 63 5.21 0.63 -10.76
N ALA A 64 4.71 -0.48 -10.22
CA ALA A 64 4.60 -0.69 -8.78
C ALA A 64 5.49 -1.88 -8.39
N VAL A 65 6.26 -1.70 -7.34
CA VAL A 65 7.11 -2.73 -6.75
C VAL A 65 6.50 -3.10 -5.39
N ARG A 66 6.43 -4.40 -5.11
CA ARG A 66 6.02 -4.89 -3.79
C ARG A 66 7.19 -4.70 -2.82
N ALA A 67 7.29 -3.48 -2.31
CA ALA A 67 8.30 -2.97 -1.39
C ALA A 67 7.65 -1.87 -0.53
N GLY A 68 8.42 -1.14 0.29
CA GLY A 68 7.89 -0.13 1.20
C GLY A 68 8.28 -0.44 2.65
N ALA A 69 7.62 0.19 3.61
CA ALA A 69 7.97 0.01 5.02
C ALA A 69 7.94 -1.47 5.48
N PHE A 70 7.02 -2.29 4.93
CA PHE A 70 6.85 -3.69 5.36
C PHE A 70 8.03 -4.61 5.05
N VAL A 71 9.06 -4.16 4.32
CA VAL A 71 10.30 -4.91 4.10
C VAL A 71 11.50 -4.29 4.83
N GLU A 72 11.25 -3.26 5.65
CA GLU A 72 12.28 -2.50 6.35
C GLU A 72 12.40 -2.95 7.81
N SER A 73 13.50 -3.64 8.10
CA SER A 73 13.96 -3.75 9.49
C SER A 73 14.39 -2.37 10.01
N ALA A 74 14.65 -2.25 11.31
CA ALA A 74 15.08 -0.98 11.91
C ALA A 74 16.32 -0.36 11.22
N GLU A 75 17.23 -1.20 10.71
CA GLU A 75 18.43 -0.76 9.97
C GLU A 75 18.11 -0.14 8.59
N TYR A 76 16.94 -0.45 8.03
CA TYR A 76 16.52 0.00 6.69
C TYR A 76 15.30 0.95 6.75
N ASN A 77 14.89 1.40 7.93
CA ASN A 77 13.66 2.16 8.09
C ASN A 77 13.74 3.55 7.43
N GLY A 78 12.87 3.78 6.44
CA GLY A 78 12.82 4.97 5.59
C GLY A 78 13.58 4.85 4.26
N LEU A 79 14.26 3.73 4.02
CA LEU A 79 15.11 3.58 2.84
C LEU A 79 14.34 3.31 1.55
N SER A 80 13.13 2.75 1.59
CA SER A 80 12.25 2.66 0.42
C SER A 80 11.84 4.06 -0.08
N HIS A 81 11.55 4.98 0.83
CA HIS A 81 11.23 6.37 0.50
C HIS A 81 12.48 7.11 -0.01
N LEU A 82 13.64 6.91 0.61
CA LEU A 82 14.89 7.47 0.07
C LEU A 82 15.24 6.90 -1.31
N TYR A 83 15.01 5.60 -1.54
CA TYR A 83 15.17 4.97 -2.84
C TYR A 83 14.23 5.62 -3.88
N GLU A 84 12.99 5.92 -3.51
CA GLU A 84 12.04 6.65 -4.35
C GLU A 84 12.63 7.99 -4.85
N HIS A 85 13.29 8.75 -3.99
CA HIS A 85 13.99 9.98 -4.39
C HIS A 85 15.14 9.72 -5.37
N MET A 86 15.86 8.62 -5.17
CA MET A 86 16.97 8.21 -6.03
C MET A 86 16.52 7.72 -7.40
N PHE A 87 15.30 7.20 -7.53
CA PHE A 87 14.70 6.79 -8.81
C PHE A 87 14.64 7.95 -9.84
N PHE A 88 14.47 9.18 -9.36
CA PHE A 88 14.41 10.39 -10.20
C PHE A 88 15.79 11.01 -10.48
N LYS A 89 16.86 10.23 -10.35
CA LYS A 89 18.26 10.65 -10.58
C LYS A 89 18.85 9.99 -11.82
N GLY A 90 20.18 9.98 -11.90
CA GLY A 90 20.88 9.36 -13.02
C GLY A 90 20.65 7.85 -13.11
N ASN A 91 20.60 7.35 -14.34
CA ASN A 91 20.55 5.94 -14.69
C ASN A 91 21.52 5.67 -15.86
N ALA A 92 21.64 4.42 -16.33
CA ALA A 92 22.62 4.11 -17.39
C ALA A 92 22.39 4.90 -18.71
N ALA A 93 21.18 5.38 -18.97
CA ALA A 93 20.86 6.18 -20.16
C ALA A 93 20.93 7.70 -19.93
N ILE A 94 20.93 8.16 -18.67
CA ILE A 94 20.83 9.57 -18.30
C ILE A 94 21.81 9.84 -17.15
N ALA A 95 22.80 10.70 -17.36
CA ALA A 95 23.94 10.81 -16.45
C ALA A 95 23.59 11.36 -15.05
N ASP A 96 22.70 12.35 -14.96
CA ASP A 96 22.43 13.08 -13.73
C ASP A 96 20.96 13.53 -13.62
N GLN A 97 20.57 14.07 -12.46
CA GLN A 97 19.20 14.56 -12.22
C GLN A 97 18.80 15.68 -13.18
N ARG A 98 19.73 16.56 -13.56
CA ARG A 98 19.45 17.69 -14.44
C ARG A 98 19.05 17.20 -15.82
N GLU A 99 19.75 16.20 -16.35
CA GLU A 99 19.43 15.55 -17.63
C GLU A 99 18.15 14.72 -17.54
N TYR A 100 17.90 14.06 -16.39
CA TYR A 100 16.65 13.34 -16.14
C TYR A 100 15.44 14.28 -16.26
N LEU A 101 15.48 15.39 -15.52
CA LEU A 101 14.42 16.40 -15.54
C LEU A 101 14.33 17.11 -16.90
N GLN A 102 15.45 17.27 -17.62
CA GLN A 102 15.43 17.81 -18.97
C GLN A 102 14.70 16.86 -19.93
N ARG A 103 15.04 15.57 -19.92
CA ARG A 103 14.41 14.56 -20.76
C ARG A 103 12.92 14.41 -20.46
N GLN A 104 12.56 14.43 -19.19
CA GLN A 104 11.17 14.44 -18.71
C GLN A 104 10.38 15.64 -19.28
N ARG A 105 10.95 16.85 -19.27
CA ARG A 105 10.33 18.04 -19.89
C ARG A 105 10.23 17.96 -21.40
N GLU A 106 11.24 17.43 -22.09
CA GLU A 106 11.23 17.26 -23.55
C GLU A 106 10.12 16.31 -24.02
N LEU A 107 9.81 15.29 -23.21
CA LEU A 107 8.72 14.35 -23.45
C LEU A 107 7.34 14.90 -23.02
N GLY A 108 7.31 16.01 -22.28
CA GLY A 108 6.09 16.63 -21.78
C GLY A 108 5.38 15.79 -20.72
N MET A 109 6.15 15.04 -19.92
CA MET A 109 5.61 14.14 -18.91
C MET A 109 5.12 14.90 -17.67
N LEU A 110 3.97 14.53 -17.12
CA LEU A 110 3.67 14.69 -15.71
C LEU A 110 4.18 13.44 -14.99
N PHE A 111 4.73 13.58 -13.79
CA PHE A 111 5.31 12.45 -13.08
C PHE A 111 5.16 12.57 -11.58
N ASN A 112 5.17 11.42 -10.90
CA ASN A 112 5.36 11.35 -9.46
C ASN A 112 5.84 9.96 -9.03
N GLY A 113 6.25 9.85 -7.77
CA GLY A 113 6.44 8.60 -7.05
C GLY A 113 5.63 8.63 -5.75
N THR A 114 5.25 7.47 -5.24
CA THR A 114 4.77 7.38 -3.85
C THR A 114 5.26 6.11 -3.18
N THR A 115 5.69 6.28 -1.94
CA THR A 115 6.02 5.18 -1.03
C THR A 115 4.93 5.02 0.02
N SER A 116 4.55 3.77 0.28
CA SER A 116 3.58 3.40 1.31
C SER A 116 4.09 2.21 2.12
N THR A 117 3.25 1.66 3.01
CA THR A 117 3.64 0.49 3.78
C THR A 117 3.96 -0.72 2.90
N GLU A 118 3.20 -0.99 1.82
CA GLU A 118 3.28 -2.26 1.07
C GLU A 118 3.54 -2.11 -0.43
N ARG A 119 3.69 -0.87 -0.90
CA ARG A 119 4.13 -0.60 -2.28
C ARG A 119 5.00 0.65 -2.36
N VAL A 120 5.89 0.64 -3.34
CA VAL A 120 6.47 1.83 -3.95
C VAL A 120 6.01 1.85 -5.40
N ASN A 121 5.52 2.99 -5.90
CA ASN A 121 5.15 3.13 -7.31
C ASN A 121 5.69 4.42 -7.92
N TYR A 122 5.86 4.40 -9.23
CA TYR A 122 6.30 5.52 -10.04
C TYR A 122 5.43 5.61 -11.27
N PHE A 123 5.03 6.82 -11.66
CA PHE A 123 4.17 6.99 -12.83
C PHE A 123 4.52 8.21 -13.65
N PHE A 124 4.29 8.07 -14.96
CA PHE A 124 4.47 9.10 -15.98
C PHE A 124 3.21 9.21 -16.83
N THR A 125 2.67 10.42 -16.98
CA THR A 125 1.57 10.71 -17.91
C THR A 125 2.07 11.60 -19.04
N LEU A 126 1.84 11.21 -20.29
CA LEU A 126 2.30 11.90 -21.49
C LEU A 126 1.38 11.63 -22.69
N GLY A 127 1.63 12.28 -23.83
CA GLY A 127 0.85 12.04 -25.05
C GLY A 127 1.05 10.62 -25.59
N SER A 128 -0.03 9.96 -26.03
CA SER A 128 -0.03 8.56 -26.50
C SER A 128 0.96 8.29 -27.63
N ALA A 129 1.17 9.28 -28.51
CA ALA A 129 2.17 9.22 -29.58
C ALA A 129 3.62 9.01 -29.11
N ARG A 130 3.90 9.12 -27.80
CA ARG A 130 5.22 8.93 -27.17
C ARG A 130 5.28 7.69 -26.27
N LEU A 131 4.37 6.73 -26.44
CA LEU A 131 4.30 5.52 -25.61
C LEU A 131 5.66 4.79 -25.51
N CYS A 132 6.33 4.58 -26.64
CA CYS A 132 7.63 3.92 -26.68
C CYS A 132 8.70 4.70 -25.89
N GLU A 133 8.79 6.03 -26.07
CA GLU A 133 9.72 6.84 -25.29
C GLU A 133 9.40 6.86 -23.79
N GLY A 134 8.12 6.84 -23.43
CA GLY A 134 7.67 6.77 -22.04
C GLY A 134 8.05 5.45 -21.37
N LEU A 135 7.79 4.32 -22.04
CA LEU A 135 8.15 3.00 -21.53
C LEU A 135 9.66 2.83 -21.46
N SER A 136 10.40 3.35 -22.45
CA SER A 136 11.86 3.31 -22.43
C SER A 136 12.43 4.13 -21.28
N PHE A 137 11.83 5.30 -20.99
CA PHE A 137 12.23 6.13 -19.85
C PHE A 137 12.00 5.40 -18.52
N MET A 138 10.82 4.79 -18.33
CA MET A 138 10.50 3.97 -17.15
C MET A 138 11.46 2.78 -17.00
N SER A 139 11.68 2.03 -18.09
CA SER A 139 12.58 0.88 -18.10
C SER A 139 14.01 1.24 -17.69
N ASN A 140 14.56 2.35 -18.17
CA ASN A 140 15.92 2.76 -17.79
C ASN A 140 15.99 3.17 -16.31
N ALA A 141 14.98 3.91 -15.83
CA ALA A 141 14.94 4.37 -14.44
C ALA A 141 14.87 3.21 -13.43
N ILE A 142 14.00 2.22 -13.68
CA ILE A 142 13.79 1.09 -12.75
C ILE A 142 14.91 0.04 -12.81
N ARG A 143 15.60 -0.12 -13.95
CA ARG A 143 16.56 -1.22 -14.14
C ARG A 143 18.02 -0.84 -13.96
N THR A 144 18.33 0.44 -14.04
CA THR A 144 19.74 0.89 -14.11
C THR A 144 20.03 2.17 -13.31
N PRO A 145 19.50 2.34 -12.09
CA PRO A 145 19.83 3.50 -11.26
C PRO A 145 21.35 3.55 -10.99
N LEU A 146 21.94 4.75 -10.97
CA LEU A 146 23.38 4.92 -10.73
C LEU A 146 23.77 5.05 -9.25
N PHE A 147 22.81 5.37 -8.39
CA PHE A 147 23.01 5.68 -6.96
C PHE A 147 24.24 6.57 -6.69
N ASP A 148 24.37 7.67 -7.44
CA ASP A 148 25.49 8.60 -7.29
C ASP A 148 25.65 9.04 -5.81
N PRO A 149 26.82 8.86 -5.19
CA PRO A 149 27.02 9.16 -3.77
C PRO A 149 26.76 10.62 -3.40
N GLU A 150 27.07 11.56 -4.31
CA GLU A 150 26.83 12.98 -4.06
C GLU A 150 25.35 13.34 -4.15
N GLU A 151 24.60 12.72 -5.08
CA GLU A 151 23.14 12.83 -5.11
C GLU A 151 22.50 12.23 -3.86
N LEU A 152 22.97 11.06 -3.41
CA LEU A 152 22.44 10.42 -2.22
C LEU A 152 22.62 11.30 -0.97
N VAL A 153 23.78 11.95 -0.81
CA VAL A 153 24.00 12.90 0.29
C VAL A 153 23.03 14.08 0.22
N ARG A 154 22.76 14.61 -0.98
CA ARG A 154 21.79 15.70 -1.16
C ARG A 154 20.37 15.26 -0.83
N GLU A 155 19.95 14.09 -1.30
CA GLU A 155 18.59 13.60 -1.10
C GLU A 155 18.30 13.22 0.35
N ARG A 156 19.29 12.78 1.13
CA ARG A 156 19.12 12.63 2.58
C ARG A 156 18.66 13.91 3.24
N GLU A 157 19.25 15.06 2.89
CA GLU A 157 18.85 16.35 3.44
C GLU A 157 17.43 16.75 3.00
N VAL A 158 17.03 16.40 1.78
CA VAL A 158 15.66 16.65 1.28
C VAL A 158 14.64 15.82 2.07
N VAL A 159 14.88 14.52 2.20
CA VAL A 159 14.01 13.58 2.94
C VAL A 159 13.98 13.94 4.43
N LEU A 160 15.11 14.33 5.03
CA LEU A 160 15.14 14.84 6.40
C LEU A 160 14.34 16.13 6.56
N GLY A 161 14.34 17.01 5.55
CA GLY A 161 13.48 18.18 5.53
C GLY A 161 11.98 17.83 5.40
N GLU A 162 11.64 16.72 4.75
CA GLU A 162 10.28 16.17 4.71
C GLU A 162 9.87 15.58 6.05
N PHE A 163 10.78 14.85 6.69
CA PHE A 163 10.63 14.38 8.05
C PHE A 163 10.36 15.55 9.00
N ASP A 164 11.16 16.62 8.96
CA ASP A 164 10.99 17.82 9.78
C ASP A 164 9.61 18.46 9.60
N ARG A 165 9.10 18.51 8.35
CA ARG A 165 7.77 19.05 8.05
C ARG A 165 6.67 18.18 8.64
N ASN A 166 6.79 16.85 8.53
CA ASN A 166 5.84 15.91 9.14
C ASN A 166 5.87 16.02 10.67
N GLU A 167 7.06 16.06 11.26
CA GLU A 167 7.24 16.18 12.71
C GLU A 167 6.65 17.49 13.27
N ALA A 168 6.70 18.56 12.49
CA ALA A 168 6.12 19.85 12.83
C ALA A 168 4.58 19.89 12.73
N GLU A 169 3.92 18.88 12.17
CA GLU A 169 2.46 18.83 12.15
C GLU A 169 1.87 18.66 13.57
N HIS A 170 0.81 19.42 13.87
CA HIS A 170 0.19 19.48 15.20
C HIS A 170 -0.11 18.11 15.83
N TYR A 171 -0.50 17.12 15.02
CA TYR A 171 -0.93 15.80 15.48
C TYR A 171 0.08 14.68 15.21
N TYR A 172 1.27 14.99 14.68
CA TYR A 172 2.31 14.00 14.38
C TYR A 172 2.63 13.13 15.59
N HIS A 173 2.93 13.74 16.74
CA HIS A 173 3.33 12.99 17.93
C HIS A 173 2.21 12.11 18.50
N LEU A 174 0.94 12.47 18.29
CA LEU A 174 -0.18 11.59 18.65
C LEU A 174 -0.22 10.39 17.71
N ARG A 175 -0.15 10.62 16.40
CA ARG A 175 -0.16 9.59 15.37
C ARG A 175 1.00 8.60 15.57
N HIS A 176 2.21 9.13 15.75
CA HIS A 176 3.42 8.35 16.04
C HIS A 176 3.27 7.55 17.35
N ALA A 177 2.77 8.15 18.45
CA ALA A 177 2.56 7.41 19.70
C ALA A 177 1.53 6.27 19.56
N VAL A 178 0.50 6.46 18.74
CA VAL A 178 -0.49 5.42 18.43
C VAL A 178 0.15 4.30 17.60
N GLU A 179 0.87 4.65 16.53
CA GLU A 179 1.55 3.68 15.65
C GLU A 179 2.60 2.85 16.42
N GLN A 180 3.41 3.49 17.26
CA GLN A 180 4.38 2.79 18.12
C GLN A 180 3.71 1.85 19.13
N ALA A 181 2.52 2.19 19.63
CA ALA A 181 1.76 1.30 20.52
C ALA A 181 1.09 0.15 19.74
N LEU A 182 0.60 0.43 18.53
CA LEU A 182 -0.10 -0.54 17.69
C LEU A 182 0.85 -1.59 17.09
N TRP A 183 2.04 -1.15 16.69
CA TRP A 183 3.05 -1.97 16.01
C TRP A 183 4.25 -2.27 16.91
N PHE A 184 4.03 -2.34 18.23
CA PHE A 184 5.04 -2.31 19.29
C PHE A 184 6.27 -3.21 19.12
N GLU A 185 6.12 -4.37 18.50
CA GLU A 185 7.23 -5.32 18.31
C GLU A 185 8.09 -4.95 17.09
N TYR A 186 7.48 -4.47 16.01
CA TYR A 186 8.11 -4.24 14.70
C TYR A 186 7.67 -2.90 14.09
N PRO A 187 7.84 -1.75 14.76
CA PRO A 187 7.26 -0.49 14.29
C PRO A 187 7.82 -0.01 12.95
N SER A 188 9.08 -0.30 12.63
CA SER A 188 9.70 0.07 11.34
C SER A 188 8.96 -0.51 10.13
N TYR A 189 8.35 -1.69 10.30
CA TYR A 189 7.62 -2.39 9.24
C TYR A 189 6.31 -1.71 8.83
N LYS A 190 5.96 -0.60 9.51
CA LYS A 190 4.74 0.19 9.27
C LYS A 190 5.01 1.69 9.12
N ASP A 191 6.25 2.12 9.37
CA ASP A 191 6.63 3.52 9.33
C ASP A 191 7.34 3.86 8.01
N SER A 192 6.57 4.33 7.03
CA SER A 192 7.12 4.78 5.74
C SER A 192 7.82 6.14 5.82
N LEU A 193 7.66 6.89 6.91
CA LEU A 193 8.40 8.14 7.11
C LEU A 193 9.85 7.83 7.47
N GLY A 194 10.06 6.74 8.21
CA GLY A 194 11.37 6.19 8.50
C GLY A 194 11.98 6.69 9.81
N ASP A 195 13.24 6.30 10.02
CA ASP A 195 14.02 6.77 11.17
C ASP A 195 15.06 7.79 10.75
N ARG A 196 15.18 8.87 11.54
CA ARG A 196 16.09 9.98 11.25
C ARG A 196 17.56 9.54 11.20
N GLU A 197 17.98 8.70 12.13
CA GLU A 197 19.37 8.21 12.18
C GLU A 197 19.66 7.31 10.98
N THR A 198 18.74 6.39 10.65
CA THR A 198 18.85 5.51 9.48
C THR A 198 18.92 6.32 8.17
N ILE A 199 18.01 7.27 7.96
CA ILE A 199 18.01 8.11 6.75
C ILE A 199 19.30 8.92 6.63
N SER A 200 19.75 9.56 7.72
CA SER A 200 20.96 10.40 7.68
C SER A 200 22.23 9.62 7.34
N ASN A 201 22.29 8.34 7.74
CA ASN A 201 23.44 7.47 7.56
C ASN A 201 23.31 6.47 6.39
N ALA A 202 22.23 6.57 5.60
CA ALA A 202 21.98 5.68 4.47
C ALA A 202 23.22 5.52 3.58
N THR A 203 23.48 4.35 3.01
CA THR A 203 24.66 4.16 2.13
C THR A 203 24.27 3.74 0.73
N VAL A 204 25.20 3.88 -0.22
CA VAL A 204 24.98 3.40 -1.60
C VAL A 204 24.79 1.88 -1.60
N GLU A 205 25.55 1.18 -0.77
CA GLU A 205 25.44 -0.28 -0.62
C GLU A 205 24.05 -0.70 -0.13
N GLN A 206 23.39 0.10 0.72
CA GLN A 206 22.00 -0.17 1.13
C GLN A 206 21.00 0.07 -0.01
N MET A 207 21.24 1.07 -0.87
CA MET A 207 20.40 1.31 -2.06
C MET A 207 20.57 0.19 -3.09
N GLU A 208 21.81 -0.22 -3.37
CA GLU A 208 22.13 -1.36 -4.25
C GLU A 208 21.53 -2.65 -3.70
N TRP A 209 21.62 -2.89 -2.39
CA TRP A 209 20.99 -4.06 -1.78
C TRP A 209 19.46 -4.06 -1.95
N PHE A 210 18.82 -2.90 -1.79
CA PHE A 210 17.37 -2.76 -2.02
C PHE A 210 17.00 -3.02 -3.47
N ASP A 211 17.80 -2.50 -4.40
CA ASP A 211 17.65 -2.70 -5.84
C ASP A 211 17.70 -4.18 -6.19
N ASP A 212 18.80 -4.85 -5.82
CA ASP A 212 19.06 -6.25 -6.10
C ASP A 212 18.02 -7.20 -5.47
N THR A 213 17.46 -6.81 -4.32
CA THR A 213 16.52 -7.66 -3.57
C THR A 213 15.08 -7.50 -4.02
N TYR A 214 14.60 -6.25 -4.19
CA TYR A 214 13.17 -5.98 -4.38
C TYR A 214 12.82 -5.42 -5.75
N TYR A 215 13.75 -4.77 -6.46
CA TYR A 215 13.53 -4.17 -7.78
C TYR A 215 13.85 -5.18 -8.89
N ILE A 216 13.05 -6.24 -8.92
CA ILE A 216 13.13 -7.34 -9.87
C ILE A 216 11.79 -7.50 -10.61
N PRO A 217 11.78 -7.98 -11.87
CA PRO A 217 10.55 -8.06 -12.67
C PRO A 217 9.48 -8.94 -12.00
N ASN A 218 9.88 -10.05 -11.39
CA ASN A 218 8.98 -10.98 -10.70
C ASN A 218 8.51 -10.49 -9.30
N ASN A 219 8.82 -9.24 -8.94
CA ASN A 219 8.30 -8.55 -7.75
C ASN A 219 7.64 -7.19 -8.12
N ALA A 220 7.39 -6.96 -9.40
CA ALA A 220 6.86 -5.71 -9.92
C ALA A 220 5.67 -5.94 -10.86
N ALA A 221 4.87 -4.90 -11.03
CA ALA A 221 3.79 -4.84 -12.02
C ALA A 221 3.86 -3.53 -12.80
N LEU A 222 3.78 -3.63 -14.13
CA LEU A 222 3.75 -2.52 -15.07
C LEU A 222 2.31 -2.29 -15.54
N PHE A 223 1.80 -1.08 -15.32
CA PHE A 223 0.48 -0.64 -15.76
C PHE A 223 0.62 0.37 -16.89
N ILE A 224 -0.15 0.20 -17.96
CA ILE A 224 -0.18 1.09 -19.12
C ILE A 224 -1.65 1.43 -19.39
N ALA A 225 -2.07 2.65 -19.08
CA ALA A 225 -3.46 3.08 -19.15
C ALA A 225 -3.66 4.27 -20.09
N GLY A 226 -4.66 4.24 -20.97
CA GLY A 226 -5.03 5.35 -21.85
C GLY A 226 -5.16 4.96 -23.33
N ASP A 227 -4.82 5.87 -24.23
CA ASP A 227 -4.94 5.68 -25.67
C ASP A 227 -3.85 4.74 -26.21
N VAL A 228 -4.04 3.45 -25.98
CA VAL A 228 -3.11 2.35 -26.31
C VAL A 228 -3.88 1.05 -26.48
N THR A 229 -3.51 0.24 -27.47
CA THR A 229 -4.06 -1.11 -27.64
C THR A 229 -3.32 -2.12 -26.75
N PRO A 230 -3.98 -3.20 -26.28
CA PRO A 230 -3.31 -4.28 -25.55
C PRO A 230 -2.14 -4.87 -26.33
N GLU A 231 -2.30 -5.06 -27.65
CA GLU A 231 -1.25 -5.60 -28.51
C GLU A 231 0.00 -4.72 -28.51
N ASP A 232 -0.16 -3.40 -28.70
CA ASP A 232 0.97 -2.47 -28.71
C ASP A 232 1.62 -2.35 -27.32
N GLY A 233 0.81 -2.30 -26.26
CA GLY A 233 1.27 -2.21 -24.88
C GLY A 233 2.11 -3.43 -24.48
N PHE A 234 1.63 -4.64 -24.75
CA PHE A 234 2.35 -5.87 -24.44
C PHE A 234 3.60 -6.05 -25.30
N ALA A 235 3.55 -5.70 -26.59
CA ALA A 235 4.71 -5.79 -27.47
C ALA A 235 5.85 -4.89 -27.01
N LEU A 236 5.55 -3.63 -26.65
CA LEU A 236 6.56 -2.70 -26.13
C LEU A 236 7.05 -3.09 -24.73
N ALA A 237 6.17 -3.64 -23.88
CA ALA A 237 6.58 -4.16 -22.58
C ALA A 237 7.59 -5.31 -22.72
N GLU A 238 7.32 -6.28 -23.61
CA GLU A 238 8.26 -7.38 -23.89
C GLU A 238 9.58 -6.85 -24.49
N GLU A 239 9.52 -5.92 -25.44
CA GLU A 239 10.71 -5.33 -26.06
C GLU A 239 11.62 -4.61 -25.04
N LEU A 240 11.02 -3.82 -24.14
CA LEU A 240 11.76 -2.92 -23.26
C LEU A 240 12.10 -3.55 -21.91
N PHE A 241 11.24 -4.43 -21.38
CA PHE A 241 11.41 -5.04 -20.06
C PHE A 241 11.76 -6.53 -20.11
N GLY A 242 11.62 -7.22 -21.25
CA GLY A 242 11.83 -8.69 -21.33
C GLY A 242 13.26 -9.14 -20.99
N MET A 243 14.25 -8.24 -21.09
CA MET A 243 15.65 -8.48 -20.69
C MET A 243 15.96 -8.04 -19.25
N TRP A 244 14.97 -7.60 -18.47
CA TRP A 244 15.14 -7.39 -17.03
C TRP A 244 15.24 -8.75 -16.36
N GLU A 245 16.36 -9.03 -15.70
CA GLU A 245 16.63 -10.34 -15.12
C GLU A 245 15.79 -10.55 -13.85
N PRO A 246 15.10 -11.70 -13.71
CA PRO A 246 14.39 -12.03 -12.48
C PRO A 246 15.35 -12.37 -11.35
N GLY A 247 14.93 -12.08 -10.12
CA GLY A 247 15.63 -12.45 -8.89
C GLY A 247 14.96 -13.61 -8.15
N PRO A 248 15.60 -14.12 -7.09
CA PRO A 248 14.91 -15.01 -6.14
C PRO A 248 13.70 -14.29 -5.50
N ASP A 249 12.68 -15.05 -5.09
CA ASP A 249 11.54 -14.47 -4.37
C ASP A 249 12.02 -13.81 -3.07
N PRO A 250 11.87 -12.47 -2.93
CA PRO A 250 12.40 -11.74 -1.78
C PRO A 250 11.69 -12.11 -0.48
N PHE A 251 10.44 -12.56 -0.53
CA PHE A 251 9.65 -12.90 0.66
C PHE A 251 9.89 -14.33 1.13
N VAL A 252 10.48 -15.19 0.28
CA VAL A 252 11.02 -16.48 0.72
C VAL A 252 12.38 -16.29 1.40
N ALA A 253 13.22 -15.42 0.86
CA ALA A 253 14.55 -15.16 1.40
C ALA A 253 14.50 -14.33 2.70
N ASN A 254 13.68 -13.29 2.71
CA ASN A 254 13.52 -12.33 3.81
C ASN A 254 12.03 -12.09 4.10
N PRO A 255 11.32 -13.08 4.68
CA PRO A 255 9.91 -12.92 4.99
C PRO A 255 9.70 -11.77 6.00
N PRO A 256 8.75 -10.85 5.75
CA PRO A 256 8.42 -9.83 6.73
C PRO A 256 7.84 -10.49 8.00
N PRO A 257 8.17 -9.98 9.20
CA PRO A 257 7.68 -10.55 10.43
C PRO A 257 6.17 -10.32 10.56
N ALA A 258 5.47 -11.33 11.09
CA ALA A 258 4.07 -11.16 11.46
C ALA A 258 3.99 -10.29 12.73
N HIS A 259 3.09 -9.31 12.75
CA HIS A 259 2.82 -8.55 13.96
C HIS A 259 2.07 -9.42 14.98
N PRO A 260 2.59 -9.57 16.22
CA PRO A 260 1.90 -10.34 17.24
C PRO A 260 0.61 -9.63 17.69
N PRO A 261 -0.38 -10.38 18.23
CA PRO A 261 -1.57 -9.76 18.81
C PRO A 261 -1.22 -8.75 19.90
N LEU A 262 -2.01 -7.68 20.00
CA LEU A 262 -1.85 -6.68 21.05
C LEU A 262 -1.97 -7.34 22.44
N PRO A 263 -0.97 -7.21 23.32
CA PRO A 263 -0.96 -7.91 24.61
C PRO A 263 -2.01 -7.37 25.58
N GLU A 264 -2.30 -6.07 25.49
CA GLU A 264 -3.28 -5.37 26.31
C GLU A 264 -3.76 -4.09 25.61
N SER A 265 -4.85 -3.50 26.11
CA SER A 265 -5.25 -2.15 25.69
C SER A 265 -4.41 -1.10 26.41
N VAL A 266 -3.70 -0.26 25.64
CA VAL A 266 -2.82 0.77 26.17
C VAL A 266 -3.40 2.16 25.87
N GLY A 267 -3.42 3.04 26.89
CA GLY A 267 -3.74 4.46 26.73
C GLY A 267 -2.48 5.33 26.74
N ARG A 268 -2.45 6.35 25.88
CA ARG A 268 -1.41 7.39 25.85
C ARG A 268 -2.08 8.76 25.82
N ILE A 269 -1.49 9.72 26.53
CA ILE A 269 -1.87 11.13 26.47
C ILE A 269 -0.65 11.88 25.95
N VAL A 270 -0.81 12.59 24.83
CA VAL A 270 0.23 13.39 24.21
C VAL A 270 -0.14 14.86 24.37
N GLU A 271 0.57 15.58 25.24
CA GLU A 271 0.34 17.00 25.47
C GLU A 271 1.15 17.85 24.46
N ARG A 272 0.44 18.65 23.67
CA ARG A 272 0.96 19.58 22.67
C ARG A 272 0.07 20.83 22.59
N ASP A 273 0.63 21.92 22.07
CA ASP A 273 -0.14 23.11 21.71
C ASP A 273 -0.89 22.84 20.39
N VAL A 274 -2.17 22.53 20.50
CA VAL A 274 -3.02 22.11 19.37
C VAL A 274 -4.35 22.88 19.40
N PRO A 275 -4.94 23.18 18.24
CA PRO A 275 -6.18 23.93 18.17
C PRO A 275 -7.40 23.13 18.66
N ALA A 276 -7.31 21.80 18.68
CA ALA A 276 -8.35 20.90 19.18
C ALA A 276 -7.71 19.63 19.76
N ALA A 277 -8.41 18.99 20.69
CA ALA A 277 -8.01 17.68 21.18
C ALA A 277 -8.48 16.60 20.20
N VAL A 278 -7.63 15.61 19.94
CA VAL A 278 -7.96 14.45 19.11
C VAL A 278 -7.89 13.21 19.98
N VAL A 279 -8.90 12.36 19.87
CA VAL A 279 -8.93 11.03 20.48
C VAL A 279 -8.85 10.00 19.36
N THR A 280 -7.83 9.15 19.43
CA THR A 280 -7.63 8.04 18.50
C THR A 280 -7.73 6.72 19.25
N VAL A 281 -8.57 5.81 18.75
CA VAL A 281 -8.59 4.40 19.13
C VAL A 281 -8.13 3.59 17.93
N ALA A 282 -7.20 2.66 18.14
CA ALA A 282 -6.62 1.87 17.06
C ALA A 282 -6.66 0.37 17.38
N PHE A 283 -6.89 -0.44 16.35
CA PHE A 283 -6.90 -1.90 16.41
C PHE A 283 -6.09 -2.47 15.24
N HIS A 284 -5.59 -3.69 15.39
CA HIS A 284 -5.23 -4.49 14.22
C HIS A 284 -6.50 -4.84 13.46
N GLY A 285 -6.50 -4.54 12.17
CA GLY A 285 -7.48 -5.00 11.21
C GLY A 285 -7.07 -6.34 10.58
N PRO A 286 -8.00 -7.00 9.87
CA PRO A 286 -7.72 -8.24 9.17
C PRO A 286 -6.71 -8.06 8.03
N SER A 287 -6.10 -9.17 7.60
CA SER A 287 -5.24 -9.21 6.41
C SER A 287 -6.09 -9.43 5.16
N VAL A 288 -5.84 -8.66 4.10
CA VAL A 288 -6.54 -8.83 2.82
C VAL A 288 -6.17 -10.12 2.09
N THR A 289 -5.12 -10.82 2.51
CA THR A 289 -4.69 -12.10 1.92
C THR A 289 -5.09 -13.29 2.79
N ASP A 290 -4.96 -13.16 4.11
CA ASP A 290 -5.12 -14.29 5.02
C ASP A 290 -6.53 -14.36 5.66
N ASP A 291 -7.27 -13.25 5.70
CA ASP A 291 -8.61 -13.16 6.29
C ASP A 291 -9.57 -12.29 5.46
N VAL A 292 -9.75 -12.70 4.20
CA VAL A 292 -10.55 -11.99 3.19
C VAL A 292 -11.98 -11.71 3.66
N GLU A 293 -12.63 -12.68 4.34
CA GLU A 293 -14.00 -12.50 4.84
C GLU A 293 -14.07 -11.39 5.90
N ALA A 294 -13.13 -11.37 6.85
CA ALA A 294 -13.07 -10.32 7.85
C ALA A 294 -12.70 -8.96 7.23
N THR A 295 -11.85 -8.93 6.19
CA THR A 295 -11.55 -7.69 5.44
C THR A 295 -12.83 -7.06 4.89
N PHE A 296 -13.66 -7.83 4.18
CA PHE A 296 -14.94 -7.31 3.69
C PHE A 296 -15.88 -6.90 4.84
N ALA A 297 -15.90 -7.66 5.94
CA ALA A 297 -16.69 -7.31 7.10
C ALA A 297 -16.23 -5.98 7.74
N ALA A 298 -14.93 -5.74 7.84
CA ALA A 298 -14.33 -4.52 8.39
C ALA A 298 -14.63 -3.31 7.49
N ASP A 299 -14.53 -3.46 6.16
CA ASP A 299 -14.89 -2.42 5.20
C ASP A 299 -16.37 -2.04 5.33
N VAL A 300 -17.28 -3.01 5.28
CA VAL A 300 -18.71 -2.77 5.43
C VAL A 300 -19.03 -2.17 6.80
N PHE A 301 -18.37 -2.62 7.87
CA PHE A 301 -18.52 -2.07 9.20
C PHE A 301 -18.11 -0.60 9.24
N SER A 302 -16.96 -0.24 8.69
CA SER A 302 -16.50 1.15 8.62
C SER A 302 -17.49 2.03 7.84
N PHE A 303 -17.99 1.54 6.70
CA PHE A 303 -18.98 2.24 5.89
C PHE A 303 -20.29 2.50 6.66
N ILE A 304 -20.84 1.49 7.33
CA ILE A 304 -22.11 1.62 8.09
C ILE A 304 -21.97 2.64 9.22
N LEU A 305 -20.85 2.62 9.94
CA LEU A 305 -20.62 3.52 11.08
C LEU A 305 -20.45 4.98 10.65
N SER A 306 -19.92 5.20 9.45
CA SER A 306 -19.71 6.53 8.85
C SER A 306 -20.96 7.15 8.24
N GLN A 307 -22.11 6.46 8.22
CA GLN A 307 -23.37 7.04 7.73
C GLN A 307 -23.93 8.08 8.73
N ASP A 308 -24.34 9.26 8.25
CA ASP A 308 -24.88 10.35 9.08
C ASP A 308 -26.01 9.93 10.03
N ALA A 309 -26.88 9.03 9.57
CA ALA A 309 -28.03 8.55 10.36
C ALA A 309 -27.65 7.45 11.39
N HIS A 310 -26.41 6.95 11.37
CA HIS A 310 -25.99 5.91 12.29
C HIS A 310 -25.81 6.45 13.71
N ARG A 311 -26.09 5.61 14.72
CA ARG A 311 -26.00 5.99 16.13
C ARG A 311 -24.61 6.47 16.54
N PHE A 312 -23.55 6.02 15.85
CA PHE A 312 -22.19 6.51 16.06
C PHE A 312 -22.09 8.02 15.78
N GLN A 313 -22.51 8.46 14.58
CA GLN A 313 -22.52 9.87 14.20
C GLN A 313 -23.48 10.68 15.08
N LEU A 314 -24.72 10.22 15.25
CA LEU A 314 -25.71 10.91 16.08
C LEU A 314 -25.26 11.14 17.53
N ASN A 315 -24.56 10.16 18.11
CA ASN A 315 -24.14 10.24 19.51
C ASN A 315 -22.82 10.99 19.71
N LEU A 316 -21.94 11.08 18.70
CA LEU A 316 -20.65 11.75 18.84
C LEU A 316 -20.65 13.15 18.21
N VAL A 317 -21.26 13.32 17.05
CA VAL A 317 -21.23 14.56 16.26
C VAL A 317 -22.49 15.38 16.51
N ASP A 318 -23.69 14.85 16.26
CA ASP A 318 -24.95 15.61 16.44
C ASP A 318 -25.22 16.01 17.89
N SER A 319 -24.78 15.18 18.84
CA SER A 319 -24.82 15.50 20.28
C SER A 319 -23.83 16.57 20.71
N ARG A 320 -22.90 16.96 19.82
CA ARG A 320 -21.80 17.92 20.01
C ARG A 320 -20.73 17.49 21.03
N LEU A 321 -20.52 16.18 21.23
CA LEU A 321 -19.36 15.67 21.97
C LEU A 321 -18.05 15.81 21.19
N SER A 322 -18.14 15.80 19.86
CA SER A 322 -17.04 15.98 18.90
C SER A 322 -17.53 16.84 17.73
N PHE A 323 -16.62 17.51 17.02
CA PHE A 323 -16.93 18.19 15.75
C PHE A 323 -16.97 17.22 14.57
N GLY A 324 -16.30 16.09 14.70
CA GLY A 324 -16.25 15.04 13.71
C GLY A 324 -15.73 13.76 14.36
N ALA A 325 -16.28 12.64 13.90
CA ALA A 325 -15.84 11.31 14.26
C ALA A 325 -15.82 10.44 13.00
N GLU A 326 -14.71 9.74 12.79
CA GLU A 326 -14.50 8.88 11.62
C GLU A 326 -14.00 7.52 12.08
N ILE A 327 -14.45 6.48 11.38
CA ILE A 327 -13.83 5.16 11.43
C ILE A 327 -13.27 4.85 10.05
N SER A 328 -12.03 4.37 10.00
CA SER A 328 -11.37 3.93 8.78
C SER A 328 -10.67 2.60 9.01
N TYR A 329 -10.64 1.77 7.97
CA TYR A 329 -9.83 0.57 7.91
C TYR A 329 -8.86 0.73 6.75
N PHE A 330 -7.57 0.75 7.04
CA PHE A 330 -6.54 0.80 6.02
C PHE A 330 -6.11 -0.62 5.68
N THR A 331 -6.62 -1.12 4.56
CA THR A 331 -6.45 -2.50 4.10
C THR A 331 -4.99 -2.80 3.70
N GLN A 332 -4.43 -3.89 4.23
CA GLN A 332 -3.06 -4.33 3.98
C GLN A 332 -2.96 -5.87 3.99
N ALA A 333 -2.03 -6.42 3.23
CA ALA A 333 -1.72 -7.86 3.24
C ALA A 333 -1.06 -8.28 4.56
N HIS A 334 -0.17 -7.46 5.09
CA HIS A 334 0.58 -7.71 6.33
C HIS A 334 -0.06 -7.05 7.54
N THR A 335 -1.38 -7.18 7.72
CA THR A 335 -2.19 -6.59 8.81
C THR A 335 -2.21 -5.05 8.76
N GLY A 336 -3.39 -4.47 8.49
CA GLY A 336 -3.58 -3.02 8.45
C GLY A 336 -4.26 -2.47 9.71
N PRO A 337 -4.21 -1.16 9.99
CA PRO A 337 -4.88 -0.57 11.15
C PRO A 337 -6.37 -0.30 10.89
N ILE A 338 -7.20 -0.48 11.93
CA ILE A 338 -8.52 0.16 12.02
C ILE A 338 -8.40 1.32 13.00
N PHE A 339 -8.74 2.53 12.55
CA PHE A 339 -8.72 3.73 13.38
C PHE A 339 -10.13 4.25 13.63
N ILE A 340 -10.37 4.72 14.85
CA ILE A 340 -11.49 5.58 15.17
C ILE A 340 -10.89 6.90 15.66
N ASN A 341 -11.15 7.98 14.94
CA ASN A 341 -10.68 9.32 15.27
C ASN A 341 -11.87 10.19 15.63
N ALA A 342 -11.76 10.95 16.72
CA ALA A 342 -12.74 11.97 17.09
C ALA A 342 -12.03 13.28 17.46
N VAL A 343 -12.50 14.39 16.92
CA VAL A 343 -11.95 15.73 17.19
C VAL A 343 -12.90 16.48 18.12
N THR A 344 -12.38 16.97 19.24
CA THR A 344 -13.16 17.70 20.25
C THR A 344 -12.42 18.96 20.68
N VAL A 345 -13.16 20.02 21.04
CA VAL A 345 -12.53 21.19 21.68
C VAL A 345 -12.62 21.04 23.19
N PRO A 346 -11.58 21.45 23.93
CA PRO A 346 -11.72 21.68 25.36
C PRO A 346 -12.90 22.66 25.58
N GLY A 347 -13.92 22.21 26.31
CA GLY A 347 -15.13 22.98 26.60
C GLY A 347 -14.92 24.14 27.58
#